data_AF-A0A418MH86-F1
#
_entry.id   AF-A0A418MH86-F1
#
_cell.length_a   1.000
_cell.length_b   1.000
_cell.length_c   1.000
_cell.angle_alpha   90.00
_cell.angle_beta   90.00
_cell.angle_gamma   90.00
#
_symmetry.space_group_name_H-M   'P 1'
#
loop_
_entity.id
_entity.type
_entity.pdbx_description
1 polymer ?
#
loop_
_entity_poly.entity_id
_entity_poly.type
_entity_poly.pdbx_seq_one_letter_code
_entity_poly.pdbx_strand_id
1 'polypeptide(L)'
;MKTSINRFVMALWAILSVVTFPTGCNSSTEKKADQIRDEQKDVLDAAESGADVDEVREQQAEVDSARKEYTRQWRTERDNAREDVNATIEDIDDKIAYFERSVPEVDASRKKNLQQAILTLKTYRQRMADELKNLEFTSAENWPEVKARMEYLVSKTDAQVNAVRAD
;
A
#
# COMPACT_ATOMS: atom_id res chain seq x y z
N MET A 1 44.62 31.65 7.37
CA MET A 1 43.55 31.00 6.58
C MET A 1 42.94 29.88 7.41
N LYS A 2 41.86 30.17 8.16
CA LYS A 2 41.15 29.21 9.02
C LYS A 2 39.66 29.59 9.06
N THR A 3 38.93 29.39 7.97
CA THR A 3 37.47 29.63 7.95
C THR A 3 36.70 28.78 6.94
N SER A 4 37.35 27.94 6.13
CA SER A 4 36.65 27.25 5.02
C SER A 4 36.04 25.89 5.38
N ILE A 5 36.46 25.26 6.49
CA ILE A 5 36.01 23.90 6.84
C ILE A 5 34.60 23.91 7.48
N ASN A 6 34.26 24.92 8.27
CA ASN A 6 32.96 24.98 8.98
C ASN A 6 31.75 25.28 8.08
N ARG A 7 31.94 25.61 6.81
CA ARG A 7 30.83 25.89 5.88
C ARG A 7 30.37 24.66 5.10
N PHE A 8 31.22 23.65 4.94
CA PHE A 8 30.88 22.43 4.19
C PHE A 8 30.13 21.41 5.06
N VAL A 9 30.45 21.32 6.36
CA VAL A 9 29.75 20.42 7.30
C VAL A 9 28.27 20.84 7.49
N MET A 10 27.97 22.15 7.49
CA MET A 10 26.58 22.63 7.57
C MET A 10 25.74 22.36 6.31
N ALA A 11 26.38 22.23 5.13
CA ALA A 11 25.66 21.98 3.89
C ALA A 11 25.24 20.50 3.74
N LEU A 12 26.01 19.57 4.33
CA LEU A 12 25.72 18.14 4.28
C LEU A 12 24.50 17.75 5.16
N TRP A 13 24.25 18.52 6.21
CA TRP A 13 23.13 18.31 7.16
C TRP A 13 21.74 18.62 6.56
N ALA A 14 21.66 19.28 5.41
CA ALA A 14 20.40 19.82 4.88
C ALA A 14 19.59 18.86 3.98
N ILE A 15 20.08 17.64 3.70
CA ILE A 15 19.40 16.66 2.82
C ILE A 15 18.84 15.47 3.61
N LEU A 16 18.60 15.63 4.92
CA LEU A 16 17.95 14.59 5.72
C LEU A 16 16.45 14.84 5.80
N SER A 17 15.77 14.54 4.70
CA SER A 17 14.31 14.40 4.70
C SER A 17 13.97 13.13 5.51
N VAL A 18 13.65 13.33 6.79
CA VAL A 18 13.06 12.32 7.66
C VAL A 18 11.70 11.96 7.06
N VAL A 19 11.58 10.75 6.53
CA VAL A 19 10.30 10.21 6.07
C VAL A 19 9.68 9.49 7.26
N THR A 20 8.58 10.04 7.76
CA THR A 20 7.81 9.45 8.86
C THR A 20 6.88 8.37 8.31
N PHE A 21 7.30 7.11 8.30
CA PHE A 21 6.43 6.01 7.88
C PHE A 21 5.44 5.63 9.00
N PRO A 22 4.13 5.53 8.72
CA PRO A 22 3.15 5.05 9.69
C PRO A 22 3.38 3.56 9.98
N THR A 23 3.50 3.22 11.26
CA THR A 23 3.59 1.84 11.77
C THR A 23 2.19 1.23 11.90
N GLY A 24 1.86 0.22 11.10
CA GLY A 24 0.59 -0.50 11.15
C GLY A 24 0.45 -1.63 10.11
N CYS A 25 0.62 -2.87 10.58
CA CYS A 25 0.36 -4.19 9.96
C CYS A 25 1.49 -4.88 9.14
N ASN A 26 2.39 -5.54 9.89
CA ASN A 26 3.26 -6.72 9.64
C ASN A 26 3.54 -7.18 8.19
N SER A 27 3.75 -6.26 7.26
CA SER A 27 4.08 -6.58 5.86
C SER A 27 5.60 -6.56 5.60
N SER A 28 6.05 -7.25 4.55
CA SER A 28 7.48 -7.29 4.17
C SER A 28 8.04 -5.89 3.87
N THR A 29 7.17 -5.02 3.36
CA THR A 29 7.46 -3.61 3.03
C THR A 29 7.64 -2.77 4.30
N GLU A 30 6.81 -2.95 5.34
CA GLU A 30 7.01 -2.25 6.63
C GLU A 30 8.35 -2.59 7.29
N LYS A 31 8.75 -3.86 7.32
CA LYS A 31 10.03 -4.27 7.91
C LYS A 31 11.22 -3.60 7.21
N LYS A 32 11.11 -3.38 5.90
CA LYS A 32 12.14 -2.66 5.13
C LYS A 32 12.10 -1.16 5.36
N ALA A 33 10.93 -0.57 5.56
CA ALA A 33 10.82 0.84 5.93
C ALA A 33 11.46 1.12 7.30
N ASP A 34 11.24 0.23 8.28
CA ASP A 34 11.88 0.30 9.59
C ASP A 34 13.41 0.15 9.48
N GLN A 35 13.88 -0.83 8.70
CA GLN A 35 15.30 -1.04 8.46
C GLN A 35 15.99 0.19 7.83
N ILE A 36 15.38 0.79 6.80
CA ILE A 36 15.90 2.02 6.18
C ILE A 36 15.98 3.17 7.18
N ARG A 37 15.01 3.27 8.09
CA ARG A 37 14.99 4.32 9.11
C ARG A 37 16.09 4.14 10.14
N ASP A 38 16.37 2.90 10.53
CA ASP A 38 17.46 2.56 11.45
C ASP A 38 18.82 2.82 10.77
N GLU A 39 19.02 2.36 9.53
CA GLU A 39 20.25 2.65 8.75
C GLU A 39 20.46 4.16 8.55
N GLN A 40 19.40 4.93 8.33
CA GLN A 40 19.48 6.39 8.21
C GLN A 40 19.82 7.08 9.54
N LYS A 41 19.41 6.50 10.67
CA LYS A 41 19.80 6.97 12.00
C LYS A 41 21.30 6.72 12.25
N ASP A 42 21.82 5.60 11.77
CA ASP A 42 23.26 5.30 11.87
C ASP A 42 24.11 6.30 11.06
N VAL A 43 23.66 6.71 9.85
CA VAL A 43 24.33 7.77 9.08
C VAL A 43 24.39 9.10 9.84
N LEU A 44 23.29 9.47 10.49
CA LEU A 44 23.21 10.68 11.31
C LEU A 44 24.18 10.62 12.50
N ASP A 45 24.17 9.51 13.23
CA ASP A 45 25.00 9.31 14.42
C ASP A 45 26.51 9.26 14.02
N ALA A 46 26.85 8.69 12.86
CA ALA A 46 28.20 8.71 12.28
C ALA A 46 28.63 10.14 11.90
N ALA A 47 27.75 10.91 11.24
CA ALA A 47 28.03 12.29 10.88
C ALA A 47 28.19 13.21 12.11
N GLU A 48 27.38 13.02 13.16
CA GLU A 48 27.50 13.78 14.42
C GLU A 48 28.74 13.40 15.24
N SER A 49 29.15 12.14 15.21
CA SER A 49 30.36 11.67 15.90
C SER A 49 31.67 12.07 15.20
N GLY A 50 31.59 12.71 14.03
CA GLY A 50 32.73 13.21 13.29
C GLY A 50 33.46 12.14 12.47
N ALA A 51 32.73 11.11 12.02
CA ALA A 51 33.23 10.12 11.09
C ALA A 51 33.78 10.76 9.80
N ASP A 52 34.66 10.05 9.12
CA ASP A 52 35.26 10.56 7.89
C ASP A 52 34.20 10.72 6.79
N VAL A 53 34.43 11.68 5.89
CA VAL A 53 33.48 12.03 4.84
C VAL A 53 33.19 10.83 3.92
N ASP A 54 34.19 9.99 3.68
CA ASP A 54 34.04 8.79 2.86
C ASP A 54 33.15 7.73 3.53
N GLU A 55 33.24 7.58 4.86
CA GLU A 55 32.41 6.65 5.65
C GLU A 55 30.94 7.09 5.66
N VAL A 56 30.67 8.36 5.94
CA VAL A 56 29.29 8.91 5.89
C VAL A 56 28.72 8.79 4.48
N ARG A 57 29.54 8.99 3.44
CA ARG A 57 29.13 8.87 2.05
C ARG A 57 28.80 7.43 1.65
N GLU A 58 29.59 6.46 2.11
CA GLU A 58 29.35 5.04 1.86
C GLU A 58 28.04 4.59 2.52
N GLN A 59 27.83 4.92 3.79
CA GLN A 59 26.58 4.58 4.50
C GLN A 59 25.36 5.28 3.87
N GLN A 60 25.49 6.53 3.42
CA GLN A 60 24.41 7.20 2.68
C GLN A 60 24.10 6.50 1.35
N ALA A 61 25.11 5.98 0.65
CA ALA A 61 24.91 5.22 -0.58
C ALA A 61 24.18 3.89 -0.33
N GLU A 62 24.44 3.23 0.81
CA GLU A 62 23.70 2.05 1.26
C GLU A 62 22.23 2.38 1.54
N VAL A 63 21.96 3.44 2.30
CA VAL A 63 20.59 3.93 2.57
C VAL A 63 19.85 4.28 1.27
N ASP A 64 20.52 4.95 0.33
CA ASP A 64 19.94 5.31 -0.96
C ASP A 64 19.62 4.06 -1.81
N SER A 65 20.50 3.05 -1.76
CA SER A 65 20.27 1.75 -2.41
C SER A 65 19.07 1.03 -1.80
N ALA A 66 18.99 0.99 -0.47
CA ALA A 66 17.87 0.39 0.26
C ALA A 66 16.55 1.11 -0.05
N ARG A 67 16.53 2.45 -0.08
CA ARG A 67 15.37 3.27 -0.51
C ARG A 67 14.93 2.95 -1.93
N LYS A 68 15.87 2.76 -2.85
CA LYS A 68 15.58 2.40 -4.24
C LYS A 68 14.94 1.02 -4.34
N GLU A 69 15.44 0.05 -3.59
CA GLU A 69 14.87 -1.30 -3.55
C GLU A 69 13.49 -1.30 -2.90
N TYR A 70 13.30 -0.58 -1.79
CA TYR A 70 11.98 -0.38 -1.17
C TYR A 70 10.96 0.19 -2.15
N THR A 71 11.34 1.24 -2.89
CA THR A 71 10.45 1.85 -3.89
C THR A 71 10.10 0.88 -5.01
N ARG A 72 11.05 0.03 -5.45
CA ARG A 72 10.80 -1.01 -6.46
C ARG A 72 9.82 -2.06 -5.95
N GLN A 73 10.01 -2.53 -4.72
CA GLN A 73 9.12 -3.53 -4.12
C GLN A 73 7.72 -2.99 -3.91
N TRP A 74 7.61 -1.77 -3.39
CA TRP A 74 6.33 -1.07 -3.28
C TRP A 74 5.59 -1.00 -4.63
N ARG A 75 6.27 -0.60 -5.71
CA ARG A 75 5.65 -0.57 -7.06
C ARG A 75 5.15 -1.94 -7.48
N THR A 76 5.94 -2.99 -7.21
CA THR A 76 5.56 -4.37 -7.55
C THR A 76 4.34 -4.81 -6.75
N GLU A 77 4.31 -4.59 -5.44
CA GLU A 77 3.15 -4.92 -4.60
C GLU A 77 1.90 -4.14 -5.01
N ARG A 78 2.06 -2.85 -5.34
CA ARG A 78 0.98 -1.99 -5.82
C ARG A 78 0.42 -2.50 -7.14
N ASP A 79 1.28 -2.89 -8.08
CA ASP A 79 0.87 -3.37 -9.39
C ASP A 79 0.17 -4.75 -9.28
N ASN A 80 0.67 -5.64 -8.41
CA ASN A 80 -0.01 -6.90 -8.09
C ASN A 80 -1.39 -6.66 -7.45
N ALA A 81 -1.49 -5.74 -6.49
CA ALA A 81 -2.78 -5.42 -5.89
C ALA A 81 -3.76 -4.81 -6.90
N ARG A 82 -3.27 -4.04 -7.88
CA ARG A 82 -4.08 -3.53 -8.99
C ARG A 82 -4.64 -4.69 -9.82
N GLU A 83 -3.83 -5.71 -10.10
CA GLU A 83 -4.26 -6.92 -10.80
C GLU A 83 -5.32 -7.69 -10.00
N ASP A 84 -5.06 -7.96 -8.72
CA ASP A 84 -5.98 -8.68 -7.83
C ASP A 84 -7.34 -7.98 -7.68
N VAL A 85 -7.33 -6.65 -7.50
CA VAL A 85 -8.57 -5.86 -7.37
C VAL A 85 -9.33 -5.83 -8.70
N ASN A 86 -8.63 -5.73 -9.85
CA ASN A 86 -9.30 -5.84 -11.16
C ASN A 86 -9.95 -7.20 -11.36
N ALA A 87 -9.26 -8.30 -11.05
CA ALA A 87 -9.81 -9.64 -11.13
C ALA A 87 -11.03 -9.81 -10.21
N THR A 88 -10.99 -9.22 -9.01
CA THR A 88 -12.12 -9.22 -8.08
C THR A 88 -13.31 -8.41 -8.62
N ILE A 89 -13.06 -7.28 -9.27
CA ILE A 89 -14.12 -6.49 -9.93
C ILE A 89 -14.80 -7.29 -11.04
N GLU A 90 -14.02 -7.98 -11.88
CA GLU A 90 -14.57 -8.84 -12.95
C GLU A 90 -15.43 -9.96 -12.37
N ASP A 91 -14.96 -10.63 -11.32
CA ASP A 91 -15.72 -11.67 -10.62
C ASP A 91 -17.01 -11.11 -9.97
N ILE A 92 -16.97 -9.89 -9.41
CA ILE A 92 -18.19 -9.22 -8.92
C ILE A 92 -19.17 -8.95 -10.08
N ASP A 93 -18.68 -8.44 -11.20
CA ASP A 93 -19.52 -8.12 -12.37
C ASP A 93 -20.20 -9.40 -12.91
N ASP A 94 -19.48 -10.52 -12.98
CA ASP A 94 -20.02 -11.84 -13.35
C ASP A 94 -21.07 -12.35 -12.35
N LYS A 95 -20.81 -12.20 -11.05
CA LYS A 95 -21.74 -12.62 -9.99
C LYS A 95 -23.01 -11.78 -9.97
N ILE A 96 -22.90 -10.47 -10.20
CA ILE A 96 -24.06 -9.58 -10.36
C ILE A 96 -24.89 -10.06 -11.55
N ALA A 97 -24.27 -10.30 -12.72
CA ALA A 97 -24.97 -10.78 -13.91
C ALA A 97 -25.63 -12.15 -13.71
N TYR A 98 -24.99 -13.05 -12.95
CA TYR A 98 -25.59 -14.32 -12.55
C TYR A 98 -26.82 -14.10 -11.65
N PHE A 99 -26.70 -13.34 -10.56
CA PHE A 99 -27.82 -13.09 -9.65
C PHE A 99 -28.97 -12.35 -10.32
N GLU A 100 -28.71 -11.37 -11.18
CA GLU A 100 -29.73 -10.66 -11.95
C GLU A 100 -30.54 -11.60 -12.85
N ARG A 101 -29.91 -12.64 -13.41
CA ARG A 101 -30.59 -13.70 -14.18
C ARG A 101 -31.40 -14.65 -13.31
N SER A 102 -30.95 -14.95 -12.09
CA SER A 102 -31.64 -15.85 -11.15
C SER A 102 -32.82 -15.20 -10.42
N VAL A 103 -32.80 -13.87 -10.24
CA VAL A 103 -33.88 -13.10 -9.57
C VAL A 103 -35.31 -13.42 -10.04
N PRO A 104 -35.62 -13.59 -11.34
CA PRO A 104 -36.97 -13.96 -11.78
C PRO A 104 -37.36 -15.41 -11.50
N GLU A 105 -36.41 -16.30 -11.22
CA GLU A 105 -36.64 -17.74 -11.07
C GLU A 105 -36.86 -18.20 -9.63
N VAL A 106 -36.59 -17.30 -8.66
CA VAL A 106 -36.66 -17.62 -7.23
C VAL A 106 -37.95 -17.11 -6.58
N ASP A 107 -38.29 -17.68 -5.42
CA ASP A 107 -39.42 -17.22 -4.62
C ASP A 107 -39.21 -15.80 -4.06
N ALA A 108 -40.28 -15.20 -3.53
CA ALA A 108 -40.26 -13.83 -3.04
C ALA A 108 -39.26 -13.58 -1.88
N SER A 109 -39.02 -14.58 -1.03
CA SER A 109 -38.07 -14.47 0.09
C SER A 109 -36.65 -14.39 -0.47
N ARG A 110 -36.28 -15.36 -1.30
CA ARG A 110 -34.94 -15.45 -1.90
C ARG A 110 -34.68 -14.32 -2.90
N LYS A 111 -35.71 -13.84 -3.58
CA LYS A 111 -35.65 -12.67 -4.46
C LYS A 111 -35.17 -11.43 -3.72
N LYS A 112 -35.69 -11.16 -2.53
CA LYS A 112 -35.27 -10.02 -1.70
C LYS A 112 -33.81 -10.15 -1.29
N ASN A 113 -33.37 -11.35 -0.88
CA ASN A 113 -31.98 -11.60 -0.51
C ASN A 113 -31.02 -11.40 -1.70
N LEU A 114 -31.37 -11.91 -2.89
CA LEU A 114 -30.59 -11.70 -4.11
C LEU A 114 -30.52 -10.22 -4.50
N GLN A 115 -31.64 -9.49 -4.46
CA GLN A 115 -31.66 -8.06 -4.76
C GLN A 115 -30.78 -7.25 -3.80
N GLN A 116 -30.82 -7.58 -2.50
CA GLN A 116 -29.96 -6.95 -1.51
C GLN A 116 -28.48 -7.27 -1.76
N ALA A 117 -28.16 -8.51 -2.10
CA ALA A 117 -26.80 -8.92 -2.43
C ALA A 117 -26.27 -8.20 -3.68
N ILE A 118 -27.07 -8.08 -4.74
CA ILE A 118 -26.72 -7.34 -5.95
C ILE A 118 -26.37 -5.88 -5.60
N LEU A 119 -27.18 -5.22 -4.77
CA LEU A 119 -26.92 -3.84 -4.35
C LEU A 119 -25.61 -3.71 -3.54
N THR A 120 -25.35 -4.65 -2.62
CA THR A 120 -24.11 -4.67 -1.85
C THR A 120 -22.89 -4.88 -2.76
N LEU A 121 -22.97 -5.84 -3.68
CA LEU A 121 -21.89 -6.12 -4.64
C LEU A 121 -21.60 -4.92 -5.54
N LYS A 122 -22.63 -4.25 -6.07
CA LYS A 122 -22.46 -3.00 -6.84
C LYS A 122 -21.75 -1.93 -6.03
N THR A 123 -22.05 -1.83 -4.74
CA THR A 123 -21.39 -0.88 -3.82
C THR A 123 -19.91 -1.22 -3.63
N TYR A 124 -19.57 -2.50 -3.42
CA TYR A 124 -18.18 -2.92 -3.25
C TYR A 124 -17.36 -2.77 -4.54
N ARG A 125 -17.94 -3.15 -5.68
CA ARG A 125 -17.35 -2.95 -7.01
C ARG A 125 -17.02 -1.48 -7.26
N GLN A 126 -17.94 -0.57 -6.92
CA GLN A 126 -17.69 0.86 -7.04
C GLN A 126 -16.55 1.34 -6.12
N ARG A 127 -16.54 0.91 -4.85
CA ARG A 127 -15.47 1.28 -3.90
C ARG A 127 -14.10 0.78 -4.35
N MET A 128 -14.03 -0.46 -4.85
CA MET A 128 -12.79 -1.01 -5.42
C MET A 128 -12.33 -0.21 -6.63
N ALA A 129 -13.24 0.16 -7.54
CA ALA A 129 -12.91 0.99 -8.69
C ALA A 129 -12.40 2.39 -8.30
N ASP A 130 -12.92 2.97 -7.21
CA ASP A 130 -12.44 4.25 -6.70
C ASP A 130 -11.07 4.13 -6.00
N GLU A 131 -10.82 3.05 -5.26
CA GLU A 131 -9.50 2.75 -4.70
C GLU A 131 -8.45 2.49 -5.80
N LEU A 132 -8.83 1.87 -6.92
CA LEU A 132 -7.98 1.72 -8.11
C LEU A 132 -7.55 3.07 -8.71
N LYS A 133 -8.43 4.07 -8.72
CA LYS A 133 -8.04 5.42 -9.15
C LYS A 133 -7.09 6.06 -8.15
N ASN A 134 -7.31 5.84 -6.85
CA ASN A 134 -6.47 6.39 -5.80
C ASN A 134 -5.07 5.74 -5.75
N LEU A 135 -4.93 4.49 -6.19
CA LEU A 135 -3.65 3.78 -6.30
C LEU A 135 -2.61 4.54 -7.12
N GLU A 136 -3.05 5.26 -8.16
CA GLU A 136 -2.15 6.03 -9.03
C GLU A 136 -1.49 7.21 -8.31
N PHE A 137 -2.11 7.68 -7.23
CA PHE A 137 -1.63 8.78 -6.39
C PHE A 137 -1.07 8.32 -5.04
N THR A 138 -1.12 7.01 -4.76
CA THR A 138 -0.63 6.45 -3.51
C THR A 138 0.90 6.53 -3.48
N SER A 139 1.47 7.00 -2.39
CA SER A 139 2.91 6.94 -2.13
C SER A 139 3.26 5.64 -1.42
N ALA A 140 4.55 5.30 -1.41
CA ALA A 140 5.04 4.16 -0.63
C ALA A 140 4.80 4.31 0.89
N GLU A 141 4.60 5.54 1.38
CA GLU A 141 4.29 5.84 2.78
C GLU A 141 2.85 5.50 3.15
N ASN A 142 1.90 5.82 2.26
CA ASN A 142 0.47 5.55 2.48
C ASN A 142 0.04 4.14 2.04
N TRP A 143 0.99 3.35 1.51
CA TRP A 143 0.74 2.03 0.97
C TRP A 143 0.09 1.04 1.95
N PRO A 144 0.55 0.91 3.22
CA PRO A 144 -0.04 -0.05 4.15
C PRO A 144 -1.53 0.20 4.40
N GLU A 145 -1.93 1.46 4.55
CA GLU A 145 -3.33 1.83 4.79
C GLU A 145 -4.22 1.52 3.59
N VAL A 146 -3.77 1.90 2.39
CA VAL A 146 -4.48 1.66 1.13
C VAL A 146 -4.64 0.15 0.88
N LYS A 147 -3.57 -0.62 1.09
CA LYS A 147 -3.56 -2.08 0.96
C LYS A 147 -4.57 -2.74 1.91
N ALA A 148 -4.56 -2.35 3.19
CA ALA A 148 -5.49 -2.90 4.18
C ALA A 148 -6.96 -2.63 3.82
N ARG A 149 -7.28 -1.44 3.26
CA ARG A 149 -8.64 -1.15 2.78
C ARG A 149 -9.04 -2.03 1.60
N MET A 150 -8.12 -2.32 0.67
CA MET A 150 -8.40 -3.21 -0.47
C MET A 150 -8.62 -4.65 -0.03
N GLU A 151 -7.72 -5.19 0.81
CA GLU A 151 -7.84 -6.55 1.36
C GLU A 151 -9.17 -6.71 2.13
N TYR A 152 -9.57 -5.68 2.88
CA TYR A 152 -10.87 -5.65 3.54
C TYR A 152 -12.04 -5.73 2.55
N LEU A 153 -12.02 -4.93 1.47
CA LEU A 153 -13.07 -4.95 0.44
C LEU A 153 -13.17 -6.31 -0.26
N VAL A 154 -12.04 -6.94 -0.57
CA VAL A 154 -11.99 -8.29 -1.15
C VAL A 154 -12.62 -9.29 -0.18
N SER A 155 -12.19 -9.31 1.09
CA SER A 155 -12.73 -10.25 2.09
C SER A 155 -14.25 -10.11 2.31
N LYS A 156 -14.78 -8.88 2.28
CA LYS A 156 -16.22 -8.62 2.43
C LYS A 156 -17.01 -9.07 1.22
N THR A 157 -16.43 -8.98 0.04
CA THR A 157 -17.05 -9.48 -1.19
C THR A 157 -17.23 -10.99 -1.11
N ASP A 158 -16.18 -11.73 -0.74
CA ASP A 158 -16.26 -13.19 -0.60
C ASP A 158 -17.29 -13.63 0.45
N ALA A 159 -17.30 -12.97 1.60
CA ALA A 159 -18.28 -13.25 2.65
C ALA A 159 -19.72 -13.05 2.17
N GLN A 160 -19.98 -11.96 1.43
CA GLN A 160 -21.32 -11.67 0.91
C GLN A 160 -21.76 -12.70 -0.13
N VAL A 161 -20.85 -13.12 -1.00
CA VAL A 161 -21.14 -14.13 -2.03
C VAL A 161 -21.46 -15.48 -1.40
N ASN A 162 -20.70 -15.87 -0.37
CA ASN A 162 -20.91 -17.13 0.33
C ASN A 162 -22.22 -17.13 1.11
N ALA A 163 -22.61 -16.01 1.73
CA ALA A 163 -23.89 -15.88 2.43
C ALA A 163 -25.08 -16.13 1.49
N VAL A 164 -25.01 -15.64 0.25
CA VAL A 164 -26.09 -15.81 -0.75
C VAL A 164 -26.19 -17.24 -1.29
N ARG A 165 -25.07 -17.98 -1.31
CA ARG A 165 -25.05 -19.38 -1.73
C ARG A 165 -25.52 -20.36 -0.65
N ALA A 166 -25.45 -19.97 0.62
CA ALA A 166 -25.82 -20.80 1.76
C ALA A 166 -27.33 -20.79 2.08
N ASP A 167 -28.04 -19.75 1.67
CA ASP A 167 -29.52 -19.65 1.64
C ASP A 167 -30.09 -20.34 0.39
#